data_AF-A0A397CPH1-F1
#
_entry.id   AF-A0A397CPH1-F1
#
_cell.length_a   1.000
_cell.length_b   1.000
_cell.length_c   1.000
_cell.angle_alpha   90.00
_cell.angle_beta   90.00
_cell.angle_gamma   90.00
#
_symmetry.space_group_name_H-M   'P 1'
#
loop_
_entity.id
_entity.type
_entity.pdbx_description
1 polymer ?
#
loop_
_entity_poly.entity_id
_entity_poly.type
_entity_poly.pdbx_seq_one_letter_code
_entity_poly.pdbx_strand_id
1 'polypeptide(L)'
;MTAQCHELEAYTSSGKRYSVRHVLSKPVFATSTARNFVVVTMFKEDGGGGKRRFVIASRSLTSHASAPESKQYVGGINHPSGYVVDEMPDDLSCRVTMVAQLDLGGMLPALVMNALAVDAPFKFL
;
A
#
# COMPACT_ATOMS: atom_id res chain seq x y z
N MET A 1 -9.02 -2.70 -4.98
CA MET A 1 -8.37 -4.03 -4.82
C MET A 1 -7.24 -4.18 -5.84
N THR A 2 -6.09 -4.68 -5.40
CA THR A 2 -4.92 -4.95 -6.24
C THR A 2 -5.21 -6.06 -7.24
N ALA A 3 -4.86 -5.84 -8.51
CA ALA A 3 -4.93 -6.83 -9.59
C ALA A 3 -3.62 -7.61 -9.72
N GLN A 4 -2.48 -6.90 -9.67
CA GLN A 4 -1.13 -7.47 -9.78
C GLN A 4 -0.19 -6.73 -8.84
N CYS A 5 0.77 -7.45 -8.27
CA CYS A 5 1.80 -6.90 -7.41
C CYS A 5 3.12 -7.63 -7.73
N HIS A 6 4.07 -6.92 -8.32
CA HIS A 6 5.38 -7.47 -8.67
C HIS A 6 6.44 -6.80 -7.83
N GLU A 7 7.25 -7.60 -7.12
CA GLU A 7 8.45 -7.10 -6.46
C GLU A 7 9.51 -6.83 -7.54
N LEU A 8 9.97 -5.58 -7.61
CA LEU A 8 10.99 -5.14 -8.57
C LEU A 8 12.40 -5.29 -7.98
N GLU A 9 12.52 -5.00 -6.69
CA GLU A 9 13.78 -5.02 -5.96
C GLU A 9 13.50 -5.26 -4.47
N ALA A 10 14.38 -5.98 -3.79
CA ALA A 10 14.37 -6.10 -2.34
C ALA A 10 15.79 -5.87 -1.79
N TYR A 11 15.88 -5.08 -0.72
CA TYR A 11 17.15 -4.77 -0.08
C TYR A 11 16.97 -4.58 1.43
N THR A 12 18.05 -4.73 2.17
CA THR A 12 18.07 -4.51 3.62
C THR A 12 18.93 -3.28 3.91
N SER A 13 18.43 -2.36 4.73
CA SER A 13 19.17 -1.17 5.14
C SER A 13 18.84 -0.81 6.59
N SER A 14 19.88 -0.52 7.39
CA SER A 14 19.75 -0.18 8.81
C SER A 14 18.90 -1.18 9.62
N GLY A 15 19.06 -2.48 9.35
CA GLY A 15 18.32 -3.56 10.02
C GLY A 15 16.83 -3.66 9.65
N LYS A 16 16.38 -2.92 8.64
CA LYS A 16 15.00 -2.95 8.12
C LYS A 16 14.98 -3.56 6.72
N ARG A 17 13.94 -4.33 6.43
CA ARG A 17 13.72 -4.90 5.10
C ARG A 17 12.91 -3.91 4.26
N TYR A 18 13.40 -3.61 3.07
CA TYR A 18 12.69 -2.81 2.08
C TYR A 18 12.41 -3.66 0.85
N SER A 19 11.28 -3.41 0.19
CA SER A 19 11.11 -3.84 -1.19
C SER A 19 10.34 -2.84 -2.01
N VAL A 20 10.76 -2.69 -3.25
CA VAL A 20 10.10 -1.87 -4.25
C VAL A 20 9.14 -2.76 -5.03
N ARG A 21 7.89 -2.32 -5.17
CA ARG A 21 6.83 -3.08 -5.82
C ARG A 21 6.12 -2.24 -6.86
N HIS A 22 5.83 -2.85 -8.00
CA HIS A 22 4.89 -2.34 -8.98
C HIS A 22 3.53 -2.95 -8.72
N VAL A 23 2.55 -2.10 -8.43
CA VAL A 23 1.20 -2.50 -8.05
C VAL A 23 0.24 -2.00 -9.11
N LEU A 24 -0.49 -2.91 -9.75
CA LEU A 24 -1.60 -2.58 -10.63
C LEU A 24 -2.90 -2.80 -9.88
N SER A 25 -3.76 -1.79 -9.85
CA SER A 25 -5.08 -1.87 -9.23
C SER A 25 -6.15 -2.23 -10.26
N LYS A 26 -7.18 -2.96 -9.83
CA LYS A 26 -8.35 -3.23 -10.68
C LYS A 26 -9.06 -1.91 -11.00
N PRO A 27 -9.59 -1.74 -12.23
CA PRO A 27 -10.46 -0.62 -12.54
C PRO A 27 -11.64 -0.58 -11.57
N VAL A 28 -11.98 0.60 -11.07
CA VAL A 28 -13.22 0.82 -10.31
C VAL A 28 -14.28 1.31 -11.28
N PHE A 29 -15.52 0.85 -11.11
CA PHE A 29 -16.65 1.28 -11.91
C PHE A 29 -16.73 2.82 -12.05
N ALA A 30 -16.99 3.26 -13.28
CA ALA A 30 -16.81 4.59 -13.89
C ALA A 30 -15.38 4.98 -14.33
N THR A 31 -14.37 4.12 -14.16
CA THR A 31 -13.00 4.43 -14.58
C THR A 31 -12.49 3.42 -15.60
N SER A 32 -12.33 3.86 -16.86
CA SER A 32 -11.89 3.00 -17.96
C SER A 32 -10.41 2.61 -17.86
N THR A 33 -9.60 3.35 -17.10
CA THR A 33 -8.15 3.15 -16.99
C THR A 33 -7.75 2.57 -15.63
N ALA A 34 -6.99 1.47 -15.63
CA ALA A 34 -6.40 0.91 -14.41
C ALA A 34 -5.34 1.86 -13.82
N ARG A 35 -5.14 1.83 -12.49
CA ARG A 35 -4.11 2.65 -11.83
C ARG A 35 -2.91 1.80 -11.48
N ASN A 36 -1.72 2.34 -11.71
CA ASN A 36 -0.50 1.72 -11.24
C ASN A 36 0.16 2.56 -10.15
N PHE A 37 0.95 1.90 -9.31
CA PHE A 37 1.74 2.53 -8.28
C PHE A 37 3.12 1.86 -8.27
N VAL A 38 4.17 2.65 -8.13
CA VAL A 38 5.50 2.14 -7.77
C VAL A 38 5.71 2.52 -6.33
N VAL A 39 5.74 1.54 -5.43
CA VAL A 39 5.83 1.78 -3.98
C VAL A 39 7.07 1.15 -3.40
N VAL A 40 7.73 1.86 -2.48
CA VAL A 40 8.68 1.24 -1.57
C VAL A 40 7.94 0.89 -0.28
N THR A 41 8.06 -0.36 0.14
CA THR A 41 7.52 -0.87 1.40
C THR A 41 8.66 -1.26 2.32
N MET A 42 8.61 -0.77 3.54
CA MET A 42 9.48 -1.13 4.65
C MET A 42 8.75 -2.06 5.60
N PHE A 43 9.45 -3.08 6.07
CA PHE A 43 9.04 -3.93 7.19
C PHE A 43 10.03 -3.76 8.35
N LYS A 44 9.47 -3.52 9.53
CA LYS A 44 10.20 -3.47 10.80
C LYS A 44 9.42 -4.22 11.86
N GLU A 45 10.11 -5.08 12.59
CA GLU A 45 9.68 -5.56 13.89
C GLU A 45 10.20 -4.59 14.96
N ASP A 46 9.31 -4.11 15.82
CA ASP A 46 9.61 -3.21 16.92
C ASP A 46 9.38 -3.97 18.24
N GLY A 47 10.47 -4.26 18.95
CA GLY A 47 10.46 -5.03 20.20
C GLY A 47 10.32 -4.16 21.47
N GLY A 48 9.77 -2.95 21.36
CA GLY A 48 9.72 -2.00 22.46
C GLY A 48 8.68 -2.36 23.53
N GLY A 49 9.13 -2.76 24.72
CA GLY A 49 8.28 -2.84 25.93
C GLY A 49 7.65 -4.21 26.22
N GLY A 50 8.19 -5.31 25.68
CA GLY A 50 7.74 -6.67 26.00
C GLY A 50 6.55 -7.19 25.19
N LYS A 51 6.06 -6.42 24.20
CA LYS A 51 5.05 -6.82 23.23
C LYS A 51 5.59 -6.68 21.81
N ARG A 52 5.31 -7.63 20.92
CA ARG A 52 5.75 -7.55 19.54
C ARG A 52 4.84 -6.61 18.74
N ARG A 53 5.47 -5.68 18.02
CA ARG A 53 4.80 -4.81 17.06
C ARG A 53 5.44 -4.96 15.69
N PHE A 54 4.65 -5.23 14.67
CA PHE A 54 5.11 -5.20 13.29
C PHE A 54 4.61 -3.92 12.61
N VAL A 55 5.52 -3.22 11.96
CA VAL A 55 5.22 -2.03 11.17
C VAL A 55 5.55 -2.31 9.71
N ILE A 56 4.53 -2.22 8.86
CA ILE A 56 4.64 -2.30 7.41
C ILE A 56 4.28 -0.92 6.87
N ALA A 57 5.27 -0.14 6.45
CA ALA A 57 5.03 1.21 5.93
C ALA A 57 5.36 1.27 4.44
N SER A 58 4.48 1.87 3.65
CA SER A 58 4.64 2.02 2.20
C SER A 58 4.47 3.48 1.78
N ARG A 59 5.19 3.86 0.72
CA ARG A 59 4.97 5.14 0.02
C ARG A 59 5.36 5.00 -1.44
N SER A 60 4.79 5.83 -2.30
CA SER A 60 5.21 5.88 -3.70
C SER A 60 6.64 6.37 -3.86
N LEU A 61 7.32 5.82 -4.86
CA LEU A 61 8.50 6.39 -5.46
C LEU A 61 8.08 7.21 -6.68
N THR A 62 8.85 8.26 -6.98
CA THR A 62 8.57 9.10 -8.16
C THR A 62 8.81 8.33 -9.47
N SER A 63 9.78 7.42 -9.49
CA SER A 63 10.08 6.58 -10.65
C SER A 63 10.91 5.35 -10.26
N HIS A 64 10.90 4.33 -11.13
CA HIS A 64 11.78 3.16 -11.02
C HIS A 64 12.11 2.63 -12.43
N ALA A 65 13.38 2.27 -12.68
CA ALA A 65 13.84 1.90 -14.03
C ALA A 65 13.06 0.71 -14.62
N SER A 66 12.74 -0.29 -13.81
CA SER A 66 11.97 -1.48 -14.22
C SER A 66 10.46 -1.26 -14.33
N ALA A 67 9.95 -0.06 -14.02
CA ALA A 67 8.53 0.28 -14.10
C ALA A 67 8.38 1.73 -14.59
N PRO A 68 8.70 2.02 -15.86
CA PRO A 68 8.60 3.35 -16.43
C PRO A 68 7.15 3.81 -16.54
N GLU A 69 6.95 5.12 -16.63
CA GLU A 69 5.64 5.69 -16.90
C GLU A 69 5.08 5.20 -18.23
N SER A 70 3.79 4.86 -18.24
CA SER A 70 3.09 4.35 -19.41
C SER A 70 1.74 5.03 -19.54
N LYS A 71 1.35 5.37 -20.77
CA LYS A 71 0.03 5.92 -21.08
C LYS A 71 -1.10 4.90 -20.95
N GLN A 72 -0.78 3.62 -20.73
CA GLN A 72 -1.76 2.55 -20.55
C GLN A 72 -2.46 2.61 -19.18
N TYR A 73 -1.84 3.29 -18.21
CA TYR A 73 -2.30 3.36 -16.83
C TYR A 73 -2.28 4.80 -16.33
N VAL A 74 -3.12 5.11 -15.35
CA VAL A 74 -2.99 6.36 -14.59
C VAL A 74 -2.06 6.09 -13.41
N GLY A 75 -0.99 6.88 -13.29
CA GLY A 75 -0.09 6.82 -12.16
C GLY A 75 -0.75 7.37 -10.91
N GLY A 76 -0.95 6.53 -9.91
CA GLY A 76 -1.42 6.94 -8.59
C GLY A 76 -0.28 7.19 -7.62
N ILE A 77 -0.54 8.03 -6.62
CA ILE A 77 0.40 8.35 -5.54
C ILE A 77 -0.11 7.70 -4.25
N ASN A 78 0.69 6.80 -3.69
CA ASN A 78 0.51 6.30 -2.35
C ASN A 78 1.31 7.20 -1.39
N HIS A 79 0.61 8.01 -0.60
CA HIS A 79 1.24 8.73 0.50
C HIS A 79 1.67 7.73 1.59
N PRO A 80 2.47 8.16 2.60
CA PRO A 80 2.85 7.29 3.70
C PRO A 80 1.64 6.57 4.31
N SER A 81 1.60 5.26 4.13
CA SER A 81 0.47 4.39 4.45
C SER A 81 0.97 3.01 4.89
N GLY A 82 0.09 2.13 5.32
CA GLY A 82 0.43 0.74 5.61
C GLY A 82 -0.29 0.19 6.83
N TYR A 83 0.39 -0.71 7.54
CA TYR A 83 -0.18 -1.53 8.60
C TYR A 83 0.69 -1.48 9.85
N VAL A 84 0.02 -1.42 11.00
CA VAL A 84 0.62 -1.71 12.30
C VAL A 84 -0.10 -2.94 12.85
N VAL A 85 0.65 -3.98 13.15
CA VAL A 85 0.14 -5.21 13.75
C VAL A 85 0.68 -5.29 15.17
N ASP A 86 -0.20 -5.13 16.13
CA ASP A 86 0.12 -5.23 17.55
C ASP A 86 -0.29 -6.62 18.08
N GLU A 87 0.60 -7.26 18.80
CA GLU A 87 0.30 -8.44 19.61
C GLU A 87 -0.66 -8.07 20.76
N MET A 88 -1.70 -8.88 20.95
CA MET A 88 -2.65 -8.72 22.04
C MET A 88 -2.22 -9.54 23.27
N PRO A 89 -2.69 -9.20 24.48
CA PRO A 89 -2.24 -9.87 25.71
C PRO A 89 -2.57 -11.37 25.83
N ASP A 90 -3.39 -11.92 24.93
CA ASP A 90 -3.82 -13.31 24.92
C ASP A 90 -2.93 -14.21 24.03
N ASP A 91 -1.91 -13.64 23.37
CA ASP A 91 -0.96 -14.27 22.44
C ASP A 91 -1.60 -15.05 21.26
N LEU A 92 -2.92 -15.00 21.13
CA LEU A 92 -3.71 -15.71 20.11
C LEU A 92 -4.43 -14.74 19.17
N SER A 93 -4.48 -13.46 19.52
CA SER A 93 -5.07 -12.42 18.69
C SER A 93 -4.07 -11.31 18.38
N CYS A 94 -4.37 -10.57 17.32
CA CYS A 94 -3.62 -9.38 16.95
C CYS A 94 -4.58 -8.24 16.65
N ARG A 95 -4.11 -7.01 16.86
CA ARG A 95 -4.80 -5.81 16.41
C ARG A 95 -4.10 -5.29 15.16
N VAL A 96 -4.84 -5.24 14.06
CA VAL A 96 -4.37 -4.66 12.81
C VAL A 96 -4.93 -3.25 12.68
N THR A 97 -4.05 -2.26 12.64
CA THR A 97 -4.40 -0.88 12.30
C THR A 97 -3.92 -0.60 10.89
N MET A 98 -4.84 -0.28 9.98
CA MET A 98 -4.50 0.12 8.61
C MET A 98 -4.64 1.63 8.47
N VAL A 99 -3.63 2.26 7.88
CA VAL A 99 -3.67 3.66 7.43
C VAL A 99 -3.53 3.65 5.92
N ALA A 100 -4.54 4.15 5.20
CA ALA A 100 -4.53 4.23 3.75
C ALA A 100 -4.70 5.69 3.31
N GLN A 101 -3.72 6.22 2.59
CA GLN A 101 -3.76 7.56 2.02
C GLN A 101 -3.30 7.47 0.56
N LEU A 102 -4.27 7.55 -0.34
CA LEU A 102 -4.09 7.28 -1.76
C LEU A 102 -4.64 8.46 -2.57
N ASP A 103 -3.85 8.92 -3.53
CA ASP A 103 -4.29 9.72 -4.66
C ASP A 103 -4.32 8.79 -5.89
N LEU A 104 -5.49 8.57 -6.45
CA LEU A 104 -5.68 7.69 -7.62
C LEU A 104 -5.38 8.40 -8.94
N GLY A 105 -5.10 9.70 -8.90
CA GLY A 105 -4.90 10.54 -10.07
C GLY A 105 -6.12 10.63 -10.99
N GLY A 106 -5.96 11.41 -12.05
CA GLY A 106 -7.01 11.65 -13.05
C GLY A 106 -8.24 12.35 -12.46
N MET A 107 -9.33 12.33 -13.21
CA MET A 107 -10.59 13.00 -12.85
C MET A 107 -11.59 11.99 -12.30
N LEU A 108 -11.64 11.88 -10.96
CA LEU A 108 -12.61 11.03 -10.27
C LEU A 108 -13.65 11.84 -9.51
N PRO A 109 -14.95 11.53 -9.67
CA PRO A 109 -15.97 12.15 -8.85
C PRO A 109 -15.75 11.83 -7.36
N ALA A 110 -15.92 12.84 -6.50
CA ALA A 110 -15.75 12.69 -5.06
C ALA A 110 -16.64 11.59 -4.47
N LEU A 111 -17.85 11.40 -5.01
CA LEU A 111 -18.75 10.31 -4.60
C LEU A 111 -18.11 8.92 -4.79
N VAL A 112 -17.40 8.70 -5.90
CA VAL A 112 -16.71 7.44 -6.20
C VAL A 112 -15.53 7.25 -5.26
N MET A 113 -14.73 8.30 -5.04
CA MET A 113 -13.60 8.28 -4.11
C MET A 113 -14.04 7.96 -2.68
N ASN A 114 -15.11 8.59 -2.20
CA ASN A 114 -15.63 8.39 -0.85
C ASN A 114 -16.18 6.97 -0.67
N ALA A 115 -16.89 6.42 -1.66
CA ALA A 115 -17.36 5.04 -1.61
C ALA A 115 -16.19 4.05 -1.55
N LEU A 116 -15.15 4.27 -2.36
CA LEU A 116 -13.95 3.44 -2.37
C LEU A 116 -13.15 3.50 -1.07
N ALA A 117 -13.07 4.68 -0.45
CA ALA A 117 -12.36 4.87 0.81
C ALA A 117 -12.94 4.04 1.96
N VAL A 118 -14.21 3.65 1.87
CA VAL A 118 -14.88 2.78 2.85
C VAL A 118 -14.87 1.32 2.40
N ASP A 119 -15.27 1.06 1.15
CA ASP A 119 -15.46 -0.30 0.64
C ASP A 119 -14.14 -1.08 0.51
N ALA A 120 -13.06 -0.42 0.07
CA ALA A 120 -11.79 -1.11 -0.17
C ALA A 120 -11.11 -1.58 1.14
N PRO A 121 -11.03 -0.77 2.21
CA PRO A 121 -10.59 -1.24 3.52
C PRO A 121 -11.42 -2.39 4.08
N PHE A 122 -12.75 -2.28 4.00
CA PHE A 122 -13.65 -3.26 4.59
C PHE A 122 -13.55 -4.63 3.90
N LYS A 123 -13.31 -4.67 2.59
CA LYS A 123 -13.12 -5.93 1.84
C LYS A 123 -11.74 -6.55 2.00
N PHE A 124 -10.78 -5.81 2.56
CA PHE A 124 -9.40 -6.26 2.72
C PHE A 124 -9.14 -6.89 4.08
N LEU A 125 -9.83 -6.40 5.12
CA LEU A 125 -9.86 -6.98 6.47
C LEU A 125 -10.93 -8.08 6.55
#